data_AF-A0A6J7MJE9-F1
#
_entry.id   AF-A0A6J7MJE9-F1
#
_cell.length_a   1.000
_cell.length_b   1.000
_cell.length_c   1.000
_cell.angle_alpha   90.00
_cell.angle_beta   90.00
_cell.angle_gamma   90.00
#
_symmetry.space_group_name_H-M   'P 1'
#
loop_
_entity.id
_entity.type
_entity.pdbx_description
1 polymer ?
#
loop_
_entity_poly.entity_id
_entity_poly.type
_entity_poly.pdbx_seq_one_letter_code
_entity_poly.pdbx_strand_id
1 'polypeptide(L)'
;MKRFDQLLHLNRARRLSLFAALMAFFLATVDSAYASGTMQAYVTIPNTTPSPSPTPTAAPDELLDPNPNSPSLIELDAIKTVDANEMALVSLAARRVEAAKIPDGARLVAKEMVLSQYGWSTSQFSCLNQLWTRESNWRYQARNKTSGAHGIAQALPATKMEVVGTDWRTNPITQITWGLKYISERYETPCLALRKFKRSHWY
;
A
#
# COMPACT_ATOMS: atom_id res chain seq x y z
N MET A 1 -35.18 31.71 -48.69
CA MET A 1 -34.72 30.81 -47.61
C MET A 1 -33.22 31.06 -47.31
N LYS A 2 -32.83 32.29 -46.92
CA LYS A 2 -31.43 32.68 -46.63
C LYS A 2 -31.27 33.73 -45.50
N ARG A 3 -32.34 34.05 -44.77
CA ARG A 3 -32.35 35.12 -43.74
C ARG A 3 -32.41 34.61 -42.30
N PHE A 4 -32.48 33.30 -42.07
CA PHE A 4 -32.56 32.71 -40.73
C PHE A 4 -31.18 32.25 -40.17
N ASP A 5 -30.19 31.98 -41.02
CA ASP A 5 -28.88 31.48 -40.56
C ASP A 5 -27.97 32.56 -39.94
N GLN A 6 -28.18 33.84 -40.25
CA GLN A 6 -27.36 34.93 -39.70
C GLN A 6 -27.66 35.25 -38.22
N LEU A 7 -28.84 34.92 -37.70
CA LEU A 7 -29.22 35.25 -36.32
C LEU A 7 -28.69 34.25 -35.27
N LEU A 8 -28.35 33.02 -35.67
CA LEU A 8 -27.84 31.99 -34.75
C LEU A 8 -26.34 32.16 -34.43
N HIS A 9 -25.57 32.84 -35.29
CA HIS A 9 -24.15 33.06 -35.06
C HIS A 9 -23.84 34.20 -34.08
N LEU A 10 -24.72 35.20 -33.96
CA LEU A 10 -24.55 36.34 -33.04
C LEU A 10 -24.72 35.97 -31.56
N ASN A 11 -25.42 34.87 -31.24
CA ASN A 11 -25.65 34.45 -29.85
C ASN A 11 -24.56 33.54 -29.27
N ARG A 12 -23.64 33.02 -30.10
CA ARG A 12 -22.55 32.15 -29.63
C ARG A 12 -21.32 32.94 -29.16
N ALA A 13 -21.12 34.15 -29.68
CA ALA A 13 -19.96 34.98 -29.37
C ALA A 13 -20.06 35.74 -28.03
N ARG A 14 -21.27 35.97 -27.49
CA ARG A 14 -21.45 36.73 -26.24
C ARG A 14 -21.36 35.91 -24.95
N ARG A 15 -21.31 34.57 -25.01
CA ARG A 15 -21.24 33.71 -23.82
C ARG A 15 -19.81 33.36 -23.38
N LEU A 16 -18.79 33.75 -24.13
CA LEU A 16 -17.39 33.43 -23.83
C LEU A 16 -16.62 34.54 -23.09
N SER A 17 -17.23 35.69 -22.78
CA SER A 17 -16.48 36.89 -22.35
C SER A 17 -16.64 37.29 -20.88
N LEU A 18 -17.39 36.56 -20.05
CA LEU A 18 -17.64 36.96 -18.65
C LEU A 18 -16.91 36.14 -17.58
N PHE A 19 -16.35 34.96 -17.91
CA PHE A 19 -15.63 34.14 -16.92
C PHE A 19 -14.14 34.44 -16.80
N ALA A 20 -13.53 35.11 -17.79
CA ALA A 20 -12.10 35.44 -17.75
C ALA A 20 -11.76 36.59 -16.79
N ALA A 21 -12.71 37.48 -16.47
CA ALA A 21 -12.47 38.65 -15.62
C ALA A 21 -12.53 38.36 -14.11
N LEU A 22 -13.08 37.21 -13.70
CA LEU A 22 -13.19 36.81 -12.28
C LEU A 22 -12.01 35.95 -11.78
N MET A 23 -11.13 35.49 -12.68
CA MET A 23 -9.92 34.72 -12.35
C MET A 23 -8.65 35.56 -12.20
N ALA A 24 -8.71 36.87 -12.46
CA ALA A 24 -7.53 37.75 -12.44
C ALA A 24 -7.43 38.66 -11.21
N PHE A 25 -8.35 38.56 -10.24
CA PHE A 25 -8.35 39.39 -9.01
C PHE A 25 -8.19 38.58 -7.71
N PHE A 26 -7.76 37.31 -7.80
CA PHE A 26 -7.39 36.47 -6.65
C PHE A 26 -5.93 36.00 -6.73
N LEU A 27 -5.06 36.80 -7.33
CA LEU A 27 -3.60 36.58 -7.41
C LEU A 27 -2.79 37.69 -6.70
N ALA A 28 -3.36 38.26 -5.64
CA ALA A 28 -2.62 39.13 -4.74
C ALA A 28 -3.13 38.87 -3.31
N THR A 29 -2.21 38.68 -2.37
CA THR A 29 -2.41 38.40 -0.92
C THR A 29 -2.53 36.93 -0.50
N VAL A 30 -1.47 36.15 -0.70
CA VAL A 30 -1.00 35.26 0.37
C VAL A 30 0.50 35.47 0.53
N ASP A 31 0.85 36.15 1.61
CA ASP A 31 2.22 36.31 2.09
C ASP A 31 2.75 34.91 2.41
N SER A 32 3.76 34.45 1.67
CA SER A 32 4.42 33.17 1.92
C SER A 32 5.47 33.35 3.02
N ALA A 33 5.03 33.79 4.19
CA ALA A 33 5.82 33.76 5.41
C ALA A 33 5.14 32.78 6.37
N TYR A 34 5.93 32.03 7.13
CA TYR A 34 5.55 30.98 8.08
C TYR A 34 5.27 29.60 7.47
N ALA A 35 6.34 28.80 7.33
CA ALA A 35 6.43 27.49 7.99
C ALA A 35 7.77 26.78 7.69
N SER A 36 8.91 27.43 7.91
CA SER A 36 10.16 26.70 8.15
C SER A 36 10.23 26.33 9.62
N GLY A 37 9.48 25.31 10.02
CA GLY A 37 9.69 24.65 11.30
C GLY A 37 10.91 23.75 11.20
N THR A 38 12.06 24.25 11.64
CA THR A 38 13.27 23.45 11.87
C THR A 38 13.01 22.49 13.02
N MET A 39 12.41 21.33 12.74
CA MET A 39 12.40 20.20 13.66
C MET A 39 13.79 19.55 13.64
N GLN A 40 14.75 20.16 14.34
CA GLN A 40 15.97 19.45 14.70
C GLN A 40 15.64 18.55 15.89
N ALA A 41 15.21 17.32 15.59
CA ALA A 41 15.20 16.26 16.58
C ALA A 41 16.66 15.85 16.83
N TYR A 42 17.26 16.36 17.89
CA TYR A 42 18.51 15.81 18.41
C TYR A 42 18.15 14.54 19.19
N VAL A 43 18.48 13.38 18.63
CA VAL A 43 18.61 12.17 19.45
C VAL A 43 20.02 12.21 20.01
N THR A 44 20.15 12.55 21.30
CA THR A 44 21.42 12.43 22.02
C THR A 44 21.72 10.93 22.16
N ILE A 45 22.46 10.39 21.20
CA ILE A 45 23.06 9.06 21.34
C ILE A 45 24.19 9.22 22.37
N PRO A 46 24.19 8.52 23.51
CA PRO A 46 25.40 8.45 24.33
C PRO A 46 26.49 7.83 23.47
N ASN A 47 27.52 8.63 23.18
CA ASN A 47 28.73 8.21 22.50
C ASN A 47 29.42 7.13 23.34
N THR A 48 29.17 5.85 23.06
CA THR A 48 30.06 4.78 23.49
C THR A 48 31.27 4.79 22.56
N THR A 49 32.31 5.49 23.01
CA THR A 49 33.66 5.46 22.47
C THR A 49 34.07 4.03 22.11
N PRO A 50 34.52 3.74 20.87
CA PRO A 50 35.21 2.48 20.60
C PRO A 50 36.65 2.62 21.10
N SER A 51 37.01 1.87 22.13
CA SER A 51 38.42 1.65 22.51
C SER A 51 38.72 0.14 22.45
N PRO A 52 39.95 -0.23 22.09
CA PRO A 52 40.23 -1.38 21.24
C PRO A 52 40.29 -2.71 22.00
N SER A 53 40.08 -3.78 21.23
CA SER A 53 40.28 -5.19 21.59
C SER A 53 41.54 -5.45 22.42
N PRO A 54 41.47 -6.39 23.37
CA PRO A 54 42.59 -7.25 23.70
C PRO A 54 42.38 -8.65 23.12
N THR A 55 43.39 -9.09 22.38
CA THR A 55 43.68 -10.47 21.99
C THR A 55 43.42 -11.48 23.13
N PRO A 56 42.80 -12.66 22.89
CA PRO A 56 42.84 -13.75 23.83
C PRO A 56 44.07 -14.63 23.55
N THR A 57 45.04 -14.60 24.45
CA THR A 57 46.08 -15.63 24.60
C THR A 57 46.00 -16.21 26.01
N ALA A 58 45.99 -17.55 26.05
CA ALA A 58 46.30 -18.45 27.15
C ALA A 58 45.24 -18.69 28.26
N ALA A 59 44.83 -19.95 28.33
CA ALA A 59 44.37 -20.63 29.55
C ALA A 59 45.44 -20.56 30.66
N PRO A 60 45.07 -20.76 31.93
CA PRO A 60 45.07 -22.13 32.45
C PRO A 60 43.89 -22.49 33.37
N ASP A 61 43.57 -23.78 33.29
CA ASP A 61 42.98 -24.71 34.26
C ASP A 61 42.55 -24.24 35.66
N GLU A 62 41.37 -24.78 36.01
CA GLU A 62 41.05 -25.42 37.30
C GLU A 62 40.69 -24.53 38.50
N LEU A 63 39.37 -24.49 38.78
CA LEU A 63 38.84 -24.58 40.15
C LEU A 63 37.42 -25.14 40.09
N LEU A 64 37.32 -26.40 40.50
CA LEU A 64 36.09 -27.15 40.79
C LEU A 64 35.32 -26.48 41.92
N ASP A 65 34.01 -26.23 41.74
CA ASP A 65 33.10 -25.99 42.87
C ASP A 65 31.84 -26.86 42.73
N PRO A 66 31.61 -27.85 43.62
CA PRO A 66 30.47 -28.75 43.54
C PRO A 66 29.34 -28.22 44.43
N ASN A 67 28.42 -27.43 43.87
CA ASN A 67 27.15 -27.16 44.57
C ASN A 67 25.94 -27.28 43.62
N PRO A 68 25.14 -28.35 43.71
CA PRO A 68 24.07 -28.65 42.76
C PRO A 68 22.74 -27.91 43.01
N ASN A 69 22.65 -26.99 43.97
CA ASN A 69 21.37 -26.39 44.39
C ASN A 69 21.27 -24.86 44.29
N SER A 70 22.18 -24.21 43.57
CA SER A 70 22.03 -22.79 43.20
C SER A 70 21.65 -22.71 41.72
N PRO A 71 20.47 -22.18 41.33
CA PRO A 71 20.17 -21.95 39.93
C PRO A 71 21.18 -20.96 39.36
N SER A 72 21.97 -21.44 38.40
CA SER A 72 22.87 -20.65 37.59
C SER A 72 22.11 -19.53 36.87
N LEU A 73 22.75 -18.36 36.75
CA LEU A 73 22.36 -17.15 36.01
C LEU A 73 22.16 -17.35 34.48
N ILE A 74 21.79 -18.55 34.04
CA ILE A 74 21.64 -18.95 32.64
C ILE A 74 20.19 -19.37 32.40
N GLU A 75 19.23 -18.46 32.59
CA GLU A 75 17.91 -18.58 31.97
C GLU A 75 17.16 -17.23 31.90
N LEU A 76 17.89 -16.14 31.64
CA LEU A 76 17.29 -14.84 31.28
C LEU A 76 17.64 -14.41 29.85
N ASP A 77 18.39 -15.23 29.11
CA ASP A 77 18.86 -14.92 27.75
C ASP A 77 17.82 -15.25 26.66
N ALA A 78 16.66 -15.76 27.05
CA ALA A 78 15.52 -15.95 26.15
C ALA A 78 14.62 -14.72 26.04
N ILE A 79 15.05 -13.54 26.53
CA ILE A 79 14.45 -12.28 26.08
C ILE A 79 14.92 -12.07 24.65
N LYS A 80 14.13 -12.55 23.70
CA LYS A 80 14.30 -12.28 22.28
C LYS A 80 14.12 -10.78 22.07
N THR A 81 15.21 -10.02 22.18
CA THR A 81 15.21 -8.58 21.93
C THR A 81 14.76 -8.37 20.50
N VAL A 82 13.63 -7.71 20.32
CA VAL A 82 13.15 -7.40 18.98
C VAL A 82 13.87 -6.14 18.54
N ASP A 83 14.65 -6.25 17.46
CA ASP A 83 15.37 -5.13 16.90
C ASP A 83 14.41 -3.98 16.58
N ALA A 84 14.78 -2.75 16.93
CA ALA A 84 13.96 -1.57 16.70
C ALA A 84 13.63 -1.36 15.21
N ASN A 85 14.53 -1.76 14.32
CA ASN A 85 14.32 -1.74 12.87
C ASN A 85 13.22 -2.71 12.44
N GLU A 86 13.21 -3.93 12.99
CA GLU A 86 12.14 -4.91 12.72
C GLU A 86 10.78 -4.39 13.19
N MET A 87 10.72 -3.77 14.37
CA MET A 87 9.49 -3.15 14.86
C MET A 87 9.03 -1.98 13.99
N ALA A 88 9.96 -1.19 13.46
CA ALA A 88 9.64 -0.13 12.51
C ALA A 88 9.04 -0.68 11.20
N LEU A 89 9.61 -1.76 10.65
CA LEU A 89 9.12 -2.42 9.43
C LEU A 89 7.72 -3.03 9.64
N VAL A 90 7.49 -3.71 10.76
CA VAL A 90 6.17 -4.26 11.10
C VAL A 90 5.14 -3.14 11.25
N SER A 91 5.49 -2.03 11.89
CA SER A 91 4.62 -0.85 12.02
C SER A 91 4.28 -0.22 10.66
N LEU A 92 5.25 -0.13 9.74
CA LEU A 92 5.02 0.33 8.37
C LEU A 92 4.08 -0.61 7.61
N ALA A 93 4.30 -1.92 7.71
CA ALA A 93 3.45 -2.92 7.08
C ALA A 93 2.01 -2.86 7.62
N ALA A 94 1.82 -2.74 8.94
CA ALA A 94 0.51 -2.58 9.55
C ALA A 94 -0.19 -1.31 9.07
N ARG A 95 0.50 -0.17 9.00
CA ARG A 95 -0.05 1.07 8.45
C ARG A 95 -0.49 0.91 6.99
N ARG A 96 0.28 0.18 6.18
CA ARG A 96 -0.07 -0.13 4.79
C ARG A 96 -1.36 -0.95 4.70
N VAL A 97 -1.52 -1.95 5.57
CA VAL A 97 -2.75 -2.76 5.66
C VAL A 97 -3.95 -1.89 6.04
N GLU A 98 -3.80 -1.04 7.06
CA GLU A 98 -4.88 -0.13 7.49
C GLU A 98 -5.26 0.86 6.39
N ALA A 99 -4.29 1.46 5.69
CA ALA A 99 -4.55 2.34 4.56
C ALA A 99 -5.34 1.59 3.46
N ALA A 100 -5.00 0.33 3.19
CA ALA A 100 -5.66 -0.48 2.17
C ALA A 100 -7.08 -0.92 2.54
N LYS A 101 -7.57 -0.68 3.77
CA LYS A 101 -8.97 -0.99 4.13
C LYS A 101 -9.98 -0.04 3.47
N ILE A 102 -9.53 1.14 3.04
CA ILE A 102 -10.34 2.11 2.31
C ILE A 102 -10.12 1.91 0.80
N PRO A 103 -11.16 2.00 -0.05
CA PRO A 103 -11.05 1.79 -1.50
C PRO A 103 -9.91 2.55 -2.20
N ASP A 104 -9.68 3.83 -1.85
CA ASP A 104 -8.60 4.62 -2.43
C ASP A 104 -7.21 4.15 -1.98
N GLY A 105 -7.06 3.78 -0.71
CA GLY A 105 -5.80 3.21 -0.23
C GLY A 105 -5.52 1.85 -0.87
N ALA A 106 -6.54 1.00 -1.05
CA ALA A 106 -6.41 -0.27 -1.76
C ALA A 106 -5.95 -0.06 -3.21
N ARG A 107 -6.51 0.95 -3.91
CA ARG A 107 -6.09 1.35 -5.26
C ARG A 107 -4.61 1.75 -5.30
N LEU A 108 -4.18 2.59 -4.36
CA LEU A 108 -2.80 3.07 -4.30
C LEU A 108 -1.81 1.93 -4.05
N VAL A 109 -2.12 1.06 -3.08
CA VAL A 109 -1.26 -0.09 -2.78
C VAL A 109 -1.22 -1.07 -3.96
N ALA A 110 -2.35 -1.37 -4.58
CA ALA A 110 -2.37 -2.22 -5.77
C ALA A 110 -1.58 -1.60 -6.94
N LYS A 111 -1.67 -0.28 -7.14
CA LYS A 111 -0.88 0.42 -8.17
C LYS A 111 0.62 0.25 -7.92
N GLU A 112 1.06 0.48 -6.69
CA GLU A 112 2.45 0.27 -6.30
C GLU A 112 2.91 -1.16 -6.57
N MET A 113 2.10 -2.17 -6.19
CA MET A 113 2.43 -3.58 -6.41
C MET A 113 2.47 -3.96 -7.89
N VAL A 114 1.53 -3.45 -8.69
CA VAL A 114 1.48 -3.65 -10.15
C VAL A 114 2.76 -3.14 -10.81
N LEU A 115 3.25 -1.96 -10.40
CA LEU A 115 4.45 -1.35 -10.96
C LEU A 115 5.73 -2.05 -10.46
N SER A 116 5.83 -2.32 -9.16
CA SER A 116 7.08 -2.78 -8.53
C SER A 116 7.27 -4.30 -8.58
N GLN A 117 6.21 -5.10 -8.47
CA GLN A 117 6.31 -6.57 -8.37
C GLN A 117 6.10 -7.26 -9.72
N TYR A 118 5.21 -6.72 -10.56
CA TYR A 118 4.85 -7.32 -11.85
C TYR A 118 5.49 -6.62 -13.06
N GLY A 119 6.08 -5.44 -12.87
CA GLY A 119 6.64 -4.63 -13.97
C GLY A 119 5.59 -4.20 -15.00
N TRP A 120 4.31 -4.29 -14.67
CA TRP A 120 3.22 -3.90 -15.56
C TRP A 120 3.13 -2.37 -15.63
N SER A 121 2.78 -1.83 -16.79
CA SER A 121 2.65 -0.39 -16.99
C SER A 121 1.47 0.22 -16.21
N THR A 122 1.46 1.54 -16.09
CA THR A 122 0.30 2.28 -15.57
C THR A 122 -0.99 2.05 -16.35
N SER A 123 -0.91 1.74 -17.65
CA SER A 123 -2.07 1.37 -18.46
C SER A 123 -2.68 0.03 -18.04
N GLN A 124 -1.85 -0.94 -17.61
CA GLN A 124 -2.35 -2.19 -17.03
C GLN A 124 -3.06 -1.93 -15.70
N PHE A 125 -2.53 -1.04 -14.86
CA PHE A 125 -3.24 -0.63 -13.65
C PHE A 125 -4.60 0.02 -13.97
N SER A 126 -4.72 0.83 -15.03
CA SER A 126 -6.01 1.39 -15.44
C SER A 126 -7.03 0.31 -15.84
N CYS A 127 -6.58 -0.79 -16.45
CA CYS A 127 -7.42 -1.96 -16.72
C CYS A 127 -7.82 -2.68 -15.42
N LEU A 128 -6.87 -2.91 -14.51
CA LEU A 128 -7.13 -3.50 -13.20
C LEU A 128 -8.16 -2.68 -12.41
N ASN A 129 -8.01 -1.36 -12.42
CA ASN A 129 -8.91 -0.45 -11.74
C ASN A 129 -10.33 -0.54 -12.27
N GLN A 130 -10.52 -0.61 -13.58
CA GLN A 130 -11.85 -0.85 -14.16
C GLN A 130 -12.42 -2.21 -13.74
N LEU A 131 -11.59 -3.25 -13.78
CA LEU A 131 -11.98 -4.61 -13.44
C LEU A 131 -12.44 -4.71 -11.97
N TRP A 132 -11.58 -4.39 -11.02
CA TRP A 132 -11.88 -4.53 -9.59
C TRP A 132 -12.89 -3.49 -9.07
N THR A 133 -13.05 -2.35 -9.76
CA THR A 133 -14.18 -1.46 -9.49
C THR A 133 -15.51 -2.17 -9.79
N ARG A 134 -15.60 -2.93 -10.89
CA ARG A 134 -16.82 -3.70 -11.22
C ARG A 134 -17.03 -4.89 -10.28
N GLU A 135 -15.96 -5.52 -9.83
CA GLU A 135 -16.04 -6.67 -8.92
C GLU A 135 -16.53 -6.28 -7.51
N SER A 136 -15.97 -5.23 -6.92
CA SER A 136 -16.16 -4.95 -5.50
C SER A 136 -16.22 -3.46 -5.14
N ASN A 137 -16.04 -2.57 -6.12
CA ASN A 137 -15.70 -1.17 -5.87
C ASN A 137 -14.50 -1.02 -4.91
N TRP A 138 -13.52 -1.92 -5.02
CA TRP A 138 -12.33 -1.96 -4.16
C TRP A 138 -12.60 -2.17 -2.67
N ARG A 139 -13.78 -2.69 -2.29
CA ARG A 139 -14.12 -2.97 -0.90
C ARG A 139 -13.64 -4.36 -0.51
N TYR A 140 -12.71 -4.45 0.45
CA TYR A 140 -12.19 -5.74 0.93
C TYR A 140 -13.24 -6.62 1.62
N GLN A 141 -14.32 -6.03 2.12
CA GLN A 141 -15.44 -6.74 2.74
C GLN A 141 -16.55 -7.10 1.73
N ALA A 142 -16.38 -6.78 0.44
CA ALA A 142 -17.40 -7.08 -0.56
C ALA A 142 -17.68 -8.58 -0.61
N ARG A 143 -18.95 -8.96 -0.49
CA ARG A 143 -19.40 -10.34 -0.61
C ARG A 143 -20.60 -10.42 -1.54
N ASN A 144 -20.49 -11.21 -2.58
CA ASN A 144 -21.64 -11.58 -3.39
C ASN A 144 -22.53 -12.55 -2.58
N LYS A 145 -23.79 -12.18 -2.34
CA LYS A 145 -24.70 -12.97 -1.50
C LYS A 145 -25.07 -14.32 -2.12
N THR A 146 -25.13 -14.39 -3.45
CA THR A 146 -25.56 -15.58 -4.20
C THR A 146 -24.41 -16.54 -4.42
N SER A 147 -23.27 -16.07 -4.94
CA SER A 147 -22.13 -16.94 -5.25
C SER A 147 -21.18 -17.16 -4.07
N GLY A 148 -21.18 -16.26 -3.07
CA GLY A 148 -20.23 -16.27 -1.98
C GLY A 148 -18.84 -15.73 -2.35
N ALA A 149 -18.65 -15.19 -3.56
CA ALA A 149 -17.41 -14.51 -3.94
C ALA A 149 -17.08 -13.37 -2.98
N HIS A 150 -15.80 -13.21 -2.63
CA HIS A 150 -15.38 -12.31 -1.55
C HIS A 150 -14.16 -11.46 -1.91
N GLY A 151 -14.11 -10.27 -1.33
CA GLY A 151 -12.96 -9.39 -1.35
C GLY A 151 -12.83 -8.53 -2.61
N ILE A 152 -11.70 -7.84 -2.70
CA ILE A 152 -11.40 -6.88 -3.77
C ILE A 152 -11.50 -7.54 -5.14
N ALA A 153 -10.87 -8.72 -5.28
CA ALA A 153 -10.81 -9.49 -6.52
C ALA A 153 -12.00 -10.44 -6.74
N GLN A 154 -12.96 -10.50 -5.79
CA GLN A 154 -14.10 -11.43 -5.79
C GLN A 154 -13.69 -12.91 -5.98
N ALA A 155 -12.80 -13.40 -5.11
CA ALA A 155 -12.31 -14.78 -5.16
C ALA A 155 -13.42 -15.81 -4.94
N LEU A 156 -13.45 -16.86 -5.76
CA LEU A 156 -14.42 -17.97 -5.68
C LEU A 156 -13.75 -19.36 -5.79
N PRO A 157 -13.83 -20.21 -4.74
CA PRO A 157 -14.17 -19.85 -3.37
C PRO A 157 -13.14 -18.89 -2.75
N ALA A 158 -13.58 -18.12 -1.75
CA ALA A 158 -12.73 -17.13 -1.07
C ALA A 158 -11.51 -17.76 -0.37
N THR A 159 -11.60 -19.03 0.04
CA THR A 159 -10.49 -19.80 0.66
C THR A 159 -9.27 -19.95 -0.24
N LYS A 160 -9.39 -19.71 -1.56
CA LYS A 160 -8.22 -19.66 -2.45
C LYS A 160 -7.19 -18.61 -2.05
N MET A 161 -7.59 -17.58 -1.29
CA MET A 161 -6.67 -16.55 -0.79
C MET A 161 -5.75 -17.06 0.34
N GLU A 162 -6.03 -18.22 0.94
CA GLU A 162 -5.21 -18.81 2.01
C GLU A 162 -3.80 -19.17 1.54
N VAL A 163 -3.60 -19.37 0.24
CA VAL A 163 -2.25 -19.58 -0.34
C VAL A 163 -1.33 -18.37 -0.18
N VAL A 164 -1.91 -17.19 0.06
CA VAL A 164 -1.18 -15.94 0.31
C VAL A 164 -1.12 -15.67 1.82
N GLY A 165 -2.25 -15.83 2.51
CA GLY A 165 -2.34 -15.61 3.94
C GLY A 165 -3.69 -16.02 4.50
N THR A 166 -3.72 -16.53 5.72
CA THR A 166 -4.95 -16.96 6.41
C THR A 166 -5.83 -15.79 6.88
N ASP A 167 -5.27 -14.57 6.89
CA ASP A 167 -5.89 -13.33 7.34
C ASP A 167 -6.69 -12.60 6.23
N TRP A 168 -6.92 -13.24 5.09
CA TRP A 168 -7.55 -12.65 3.90
C TRP A 168 -8.92 -12.00 4.15
N ARG A 169 -9.64 -12.40 5.20
CA ARG A 169 -10.94 -11.81 5.59
C ARG A 169 -10.81 -10.37 6.08
N THR A 170 -9.68 -10.03 6.69
CA THR A 170 -9.45 -8.74 7.34
C THR A 170 -8.28 -7.96 6.75
N ASN A 171 -7.48 -8.61 5.90
CA ASN A 171 -6.31 -8.02 5.26
C ASN A 171 -6.53 -7.79 3.75
N PRO A 172 -6.75 -6.53 3.33
CA PRO A 172 -6.87 -6.17 1.91
C PRO A 172 -5.61 -6.46 1.11
N ILE A 173 -4.42 -6.42 1.72
CA ILE A 173 -3.16 -6.71 1.05
C ILE A 173 -3.12 -8.16 0.60
N THR A 174 -3.51 -9.10 1.48
CA THR A 174 -3.65 -10.51 1.14
C THR A 174 -4.58 -10.72 -0.06
N GLN A 175 -5.71 -9.99 -0.10
CA GLN A 175 -6.65 -10.05 -1.23
C GLN A 175 -6.07 -9.48 -2.53
N ILE A 176 -5.37 -8.35 -2.46
CA ILE A 176 -4.72 -7.71 -3.63
C ILE A 176 -3.62 -8.63 -4.16
N THR A 177 -2.73 -9.13 -3.31
CA THR A 177 -1.66 -10.06 -3.67
C THR A 177 -2.20 -11.31 -4.36
N TRP A 178 -3.25 -11.92 -3.79
CA TRP A 178 -3.89 -13.07 -4.41
C TRP A 178 -4.50 -12.74 -5.77
N GLY A 179 -5.23 -11.62 -5.87
CA GLY A 179 -5.88 -11.21 -7.11
C GLY A 179 -4.88 -10.90 -8.23
N LEU A 180 -3.77 -10.23 -7.92
CA LEU A 180 -2.70 -9.95 -8.88
C LEU A 180 -2.01 -11.24 -9.33
N LYS A 181 -1.71 -12.16 -8.40
CA LYS A 181 -1.16 -13.49 -8.71
C LYS A 181 -2.09 -14.26 -9.65
N TYR A 182 -3.37 -14.32 -9.34
CA TYR A 182 -4.37 -14.98 -10.18
C TYR A 182 -4.46 -14.39 -11.59
N ILE A 183 -4.42 -13.05 -11.70
CA ILE A 183 -4.40 -12.38 -13.01
C ILE A 183 -3.14 -12.75 -13.79
N SER A 184 -1.96 -12.71 -13.15
CA SER A 184 -0.70 -13.05 -13.80
C SER A 184 -0.68 -14.49 -14.30
N GLU A 185 -1.16 -15.45 -13.50
CA GLU A 185 -1.12 -16.87 -13.84
C GLU A 185 -2.14 -17.24 -14.92
N ARG A 186 -3.32 -16.62 -14.91
CA ARG A 186 -4.43 -17.00 -15.79
C ARG A 186 -4.56 -16.15 -17.05
N TYR A 187 -4.18 -14.88 -16.97
CA TYR A 187 -4.38 -13.90 -18.04
C TYR A 187 -3.12 -13.20 -18.47
N GLU A 188 -1.99 -13.43 -17.81
CA GLU A 188 -0.70 -12.75 -18.02
C GLU A 188 -0.72 -11.26 -17.64
N THR A 189 -1.79 -10.51 -17.97
CA THR A 189 -1.91 -9.07 -17.66
C THR A 189 -3.35 -8.63 -17.31
N PRO A 190 -3.51 -7.54 -16.54
CA PRO A 190 -4.83 -6.99 -16.19
C PRO A 190 -5.71 -6.60 -17.37
N CYS A 191 -5.15 -6.08 -18.46
CA CYS A 191 -5.95 -5.74 -19.64
C CYS A 191 -6.48 -6.98 -20.36
N LEU A 192 -5.74 -8.10 -20.36
CA LEU A 192 -6.22 -9.38 -20.88
C LEU A 192 -7.36 -9.94 -20.01
N ALA A 193 -7.22 -9.84 -18.69
CA ALA A 193 -8.28 -10.18 -17.73
C ALA A 193 -9.54 -9.33 -17.94
N LEU A 194 -9.39 -8.00 -18.06
CA LEU A 194 -10.52 -7.09 -18.32
C LEU A 194 -11.22 -7.41 -19.65
N ARG A 195 -10.47 -7.77 -20.71
CA ARG A 195 -11.06 -8.19 -21.98
C ARG A 195 -11.86 -9.49 -21.85
N LYS A 196 -11.41 -10.42 -21.01
CA LYS A 196 -12.18 -11.63 -20.67
C LYS A 196 -13.45 -11.27 -19.91
N PHE A 197 -13.34 -10.44 -18.88
CA PHE A 197 -14.48 -9.93 -18.10
C PHE A 197 -15.54 -9.27 -18.98
N LYS A 198 -15.16 -8.40 -19.92
CA LYS A 198 -16.10 -7.73 -20.84
C LYS A 198 -16.92 -8.70 -21.71
N ARG A 199 -16.42 -9.91 -21.97
CA ARG A 199 -17.11 -10.90 -22.81
C ARG A 199 -17.96 -11.87 -22.00
N SER A 200 -17.52 -12.24 -20.80
CA SER A 200 -18.15 -13.33 -20.03
C SER A 200 -18.61 -12.96 -18.63
N HIS A 201 -18.43 -11.72 -18.19
CA HIS A 201 -18.73 -11.26 -16.83
C HIS A 201 -17.98 -12.03 -15.73
N TRP A 202 -16.89 -12.70 -16.12
CA TRP A 202 -15.93 -13.34 -15.25
C TRP A 202 -14.55 -13.19 -15.86
N TYR A 203 -13.56 -13.13 -14.97
CA TYR A 203 -12.16 -13.37 -15.20
C TYR A 203 -11.71 -14.36 -14.10
#